data_AF-A0A6I7F997-F1
#
_entry.id   AF-A0A6I7F997-F1
#
_cell.length_a   1.000
_cell.length_b   1.000
_cell.length_c   1.000
_cell.angle_alpha   90.00
_cell.angle_beta   90.00
_cell.angle_gamma   90.00
#
_symmetry.space_group_name_H-M   'P 1'
#
loop_
_entity.id
_entity.type
_entity.pdbx_description
1 polymer ?
#
loop_
_entity_poly.entity_id
_entity_poly.type
_entity_poly.pdbx_seq_one_letter_code
_entity_poly.pdbx_strand_id
1 'polypeptide(L)' 'MAPLLIQFMLYFPEDKREYIPSFITLAIFFIIALFVFRLIIRHSRKEAEKAEKLEQEMQQETHKR' A
#
# COMPACT_ATOMS: atom_id res chain seq x y z
N MET A 1 -22.37 -27.58 -8.62
CA MET A 1 -21.85 -26.77 -7.50
C MET A 1 -20.33 -26.90 -7.32
N ALA A 2 -19.52 -26.80 -8.38
CA ALA A 2 -18.06 -26.76 -8.27
C ALA A 2 -17.36 -25.95 -9.40
N PRO A 3 -17.75 -24.70 -9.71
CA PRO A 3 -17.07 -23.92 -10.74
C PRO A 3 -15.77 -23.25 -10.24
N LEU A 4 -15.51 -23.23 -8.93
CA LEU A 4 -14.35 -22.53 -8.34
C LEU A 4 -13.04 -23.34 -8.39
N LEU A 5 -13.10 -24.67 -8.61
CA LEU A 5 -11.91 -25.52 -8.57
C LEU A 5 -11.11 -25.52 -9.88
N ILE A 6 -11.76 -25.29 -11.04
CA ILE A 6 -11.10 -25.29 -12.36
C ILE A 6 -10.18 -24.07 -12.52
N GLN A 7 -10.46 -22.96 -11.82
CA GLN A 7 -9.70 -21.72 -11.93
C GLN A 7 -8.26 -21.80 -11.38
N PHE A 8 -7.96 -22.83 -10.58
CA PHE A 8 -6.64 -23.07 -9.99
C PHE A 8 -5.78 -24.08 -10.75
N MET A 9 -6.23 -24.62 -11.89
CA MET A 9 -5.29 -25.28 -12.81
C MET A 9 -4.37 -24.22 -13.38
N LEU A 10 -3.19 -24.08 -12.77
CA LEU A 10 -2.08 -23.29 -13.29
C LEU A 10 -1.75 -23.81 -14.70
N TYR A 11 -2.29 -23.12 -15.70
CA TYR A 11 -1.86 -23.29 -17.08
C TYR A 11 -0.51 -22.59 -17.21
N PHE A 12 0.53 -23.38 -17.40
CA PHE A 12 1.86 -22.86 -17.68
C PHE A 12 2.08 -22.89 -19.19
N PRO A 13 2.09 -21.73 -19.87
CA PRO A 13 2.40 -21.71 -21.29
C PRO A 13 3.80 -22.25 -21.59
N GLU A 14 3.89 -23.04 -22.64
CA GLU A 14 5.14 -23.60 -23.15
C GLU A 14 6.05 -22.48 -23.69
N ASP A 15 5.47 -21.47 -24.36
CA ASP A 15 6.17 -20.26 -24.78
C ASP A 15 6.17 -19.20 -23.67
N LYS A 16 7.37 -18.77 -23.26
CA LYS A 16 7.55 -17.77 -22.20
C LYS A 16 7.01 -16.39 -22.56
N ARG A 17 6.78 -16.11 -23.85
CA ARG A 17 6.22 -14.83 -24.31
C ARG A 17 4.78 -14.63 -23.83
N GLU A 18 4.04 -15.70 -23.58
CA GLU A 18 2.67 -15.62 -23.08
C GLU A 18 2.59 -15.09 -21.62
N TYR A 19 3.71 -15.06 -20.88
CA TYR A 19 3.77 -14.42 -19.55
C TYR A 19 3.94 -12.90 -19.59
N ILE A 20 4.30 -12.31 -20.74
CA ILE A 20 4.54 -10.86 -20.86
C ILE A 20 3.36 -10.04 -20.32
N PRO A 21 2.08 -10.35 -20.66
CA PRO A 21 0.94 -9.64 -20.10
C PRO A 21 0.89 -9.69 -18.57
N SER A 22 1.17 -10.85 -17.97
CA SER A 22 1.18 -11.01 -16.50
C SER A 22 2.27 -10.15 -15.85
N PHE A 23 3.46 -10.07 -16.44
CA PHE A 23 4.53 -9.21 -15.95
C PHE A 23 4.17 -7.72 -16.06
N ILE A 24 3.52 -7.30 -17.14
CA ILE A 24 3.06 -5.91 -17.29
C ILE A 24 2.02 -5.58 -16.23
N THR A 25 1.03 -6.46 -16.00
CA THR A 25 0.04 -6.27 -14.94
C THR A 25 0.71 -6.17 -13.57
N LEU A 26 1.63 -7.09 -13.25
CA LEU A 26 2.38 -7.05 -12.00
C LEU A 26 3.15 -5.74 -11.84
N ALA A 27 3.86 -5.30 -12.88
CA ALA A 27 4.64 -4.06 -12.86
C ALA A 27 3.74 -2.84 -12.59
N ILE A 28 2.59 -2.74 -13.26
CA ILE A 28 1.64 -1.64 -13.05
C ILE A 28 1.13 -1.64 -11.61
N PHE A 29 0.66 -2.78 -11.10
CA PHE A 29 0.19 -2.90 -9.72
C PHE A 29 1.29 -2.57 -8.71
N PHE A 30 2.50 -3.05 -8.94
CA PHE A 30 3.63 -2.80 -8.07
C PHE A 30 4.00 -1.31 -8.02
N ILE A 31 4.04 -0.64 -9.17
CA ILE A 31 4.29 0.80 -9.25
C ILE A 31 3.21 1.57 -8.46
N ILE A 32 1.93 1.24 -8.68
CA ILE A 32 0.82 1.88 -7.96
C ILE A 32 0.95 1.64 -6.46
N ALA A 33 1.26 0.42 -6.03
CA ALA A 33 1.45 0.09 -4.61
C ALA A 33 2.56 0.93 -3.98
N LEU A 34 3.70 1.11 -4.67
CA LEU A 34 4.78 1.97 -4.19
C LEU A 34 4.34 3.43 -4.07
N PHE A 35 3.56 3.95 -5.02
CA PHE A 35 3.03 5.31 -4.96
C PHE A 35 2.08 5.49 -3.79
N VAL A 36 1.10 4.60 -3.62
CA VAL A 36 0.13 4.63 -2.53
C VAL A 36 0.85 4.54 -1.18
N PHE A 37 1.80 3.61 -1.04
CA PHE A 37 2.59 3.46 0.18
C PHE A 37 3.34 4.74 0.55
N ARG A 38 3.97 5.40 -0.43
CA ARG A 38 4.63 6.70 -0.20
C ARG A 38 3.66 7.80 0.20
N LEU A 39 2.46 7.86 -0.40
CA LEU A 39 1.45 8.84 -0.02
C LEU A 39 0.98 8.65 1.42
N ILE A 40 0.73 7.41 1.83
CA ILE A 40 0.31 7.06 3.20
C ILE A 40 1.39 7.48 4.20
N ILE A 41 2.65 7.12 3.98
CA ILE A 41 3.75 7.51 4.88
C ILE A 41 3.86 9.03 4.99
N ARG A 42 3.80 9.75 3.87
CA ARG A 42 3.90 11.21 3.87
C ARG A 42 2.75 11.85 4.63
N HIS A 43 1.54 11.31 4.51
CA HIS A 43 0.39 11.80 5.26
C HIS A 43 0.53 11.48 6.76
N SER A 44 0.88 10.25 7.11
CA SER A 44 1.08 9.80 8.49
C SER A 44 2.11 10.67 9.23
N ARG A 45 3.24 11.01 8.60
CA ARG A 45 4.26 11.88 9.20
C ARG A 45 3.74 13.28 9.52
N LYS A 46 2.87 13.84 8.66
CA LYS A 46 2.27 15.16 8.91
C LYS A 46 1.29 15.12 10.08
N GLU A 47 0.50 14.06 10.18
CA GLU A 47 -0.43 13.90 11.29
C GLU A 47 0.31 13.66 12.61
N ALA A 48 1.41 12.89 12.59
CA ALA A 48 2.26 12.70 13.76
C ALA A 48 2.86 14.04 14.26
N GLU A 49 3.37 14.88 13.36
CA GLU A 49 3.92 16.19 13.73
C GLU A 49 2.85 17.12 14.34
N LYS A 50 1.62 17.08 13.83
CA LYS A 50 0.50 17.85 14.40
C LYS A 50 0.12 17.35 15.79
N ALA A 51 0.07 16.03 15.98
CA ALA A 51 -0.23 15.44 17.27
C ALA A 51 0.82 15.81 18.33
N GLU A 52 2.11 15.74 17.97
CA GLU A 52 3.21 16.14 18.87
C GLU A 52 3.11 17.61 19.29
N LYS A 53 2.78 18.52 18.35
CA LYS A 53 2.58 19.94 18.67
C LYS A 53 1.40 20.15 19.62
N LEU A 54 0.29 19.45 19.40
CA LEU A 54 -0.87 19.52 20.28
C LEU A 54 -0.55 19.02 21.69
N GLU A 55 0.20 17.93 21.82
CA GLU A 55 0.65 17.42 23.12
C GLU A 55 1.55 18.43 23.86
N GLN A 56 2.47 19.09 23.14
CA GLN A 56 3.32 20.13 23.70
C GLN A 56 2.52 21.35 24.20
N GLU A 57 1.53 21.81 23.43
CA GLU A 57 0.64 22.92 23.82
C GLU A 57 -0.12 22.57 25.11
N MET A 58 -0.71 21.37 25.20
CA MET A 58 -1.42 20.89 26.39
C MET A 58 -0.52 20.78 27.63
N GLN A 59 0.73 20.33 27.47
CA GLN A 59 1.70 20.28 28.57
C GLN A 59 2.08 21.67 29.07
N GLN A 60 2.24 22.65 28.17
CA GLN A 60 2.54 24.03 28.57
C GLN A 60 1.36 24.69 29.29
N GLU A 61 0.12 24.42 28.87
CA GLU A 61 -1.07 24.94 29.56
C GLU A 61 -1.23 24.33 30.96
N THR A 62 -0.97 23.02 31.11
CA THR A 62 -1.04 22.35 32.41
C THR A 62 0.08 22.77 33.36
N HIS A 63 1.29 23.05 32.86
CA HIS A 63 2.40 23.54 33.70
C HIS A 63 2.29 25.03 34.08
N LYS A 64 1.46 25.81 33.38
CA LYS A 64 1.18 27.22 33.70
C LYS A 64 0.08 27.42 34.75
N ARG A 65 -0.65 26.37 35.13
CA ARG A 65 -1.64 26.36 36.23
C ARG A 65 -1.01 25.86 37.52
#